data_AF-A0A4V0WM05-F1
#
_entry.id   AF-A0A4V0WM05-F1
#
_cell.length_a   1.000
_cell.length_b   1.000
_cell.length_c   1.000
_cell.angle_alpha   90.00
_cell.angle_beta   90.00
_cell.angle_gamma   90.00
#
_symmetry.space_group_name_H-M   'P 1'
#
loop_
_entity.id
_entity.type
_entity.pdbx_description
1 polymer ?
#
loop_
_entity_poly.entity_id
_entity_poly.type
_entity_poly.pdbx_seq_one_letter_code
_entity_poly.pdbx_strand_id
1 'polypeptide(L)'
;MLALLIYAYANGVFSSRRTERATYRDIGMRFVAANLHPDHDTIATFRRGNRVAIEAAFMHVLELARETGLVRLGTVSIDGTKIDANASKYRSIRYDRAKELREKLATDIATLMERAEAADATETDHQALPDELAAARF
;
A
#
# COMPACT_ATOMS: atom_id res chain seq x y z
N MET A 1 -2.47 13.32 1.64
CA MET A 1 -1.85 12.45 0.62
C MET A 1 -1.09 11.26 1.21
N LEU A 2 -0.08 11.46 2.06
CA LEU A 2 0.69 10.35 2.64
C LEU A 2 -0.17 9.27 3.32
N ALA A 3 -1.06 9.66 4.24
CA ALA A 3 -1.94 8.72 4.93
C ALA A 3 -2.85 7.93 3.98
N LEU A 4 -3.31 8.57 2.89
CA LEU A 4 -4.12 7.92 1.87
C LEU A 4 -3.35 6.80 1.18
N LEU A 5 -2.11 7.06 0.76
CA LEU A 5 -1.27 6.06 0.10
C LEU A 5 -0.90 4.90 1.03
N ILE A 6 -0.52 5.20 2.27
CA ILE A 6 -0.22 4.15 3.27
C ILE A 6 -1.45 3.27 3.50
N TYR A 7 -2.63 3.88 3.66
CA TYR A 7 -3.88 3.14 3.84
C TYR A 7 -4.24 2.33 2.58
N ALA A 8 -4.09 2.89 1.38
CA ALA A 8 -4.33 2.19 0.13
C ALA A 8 -3.47 0.93 0.02
N TYR A 9 -2.17 1.04 0.26
CA TYR A 9 -1.22 -0.06 0.15
C TYR A 9 -1.42 -1.12 1.22
N ALA A 10 -1.76 -0.70 2.45
CA ALA A 10 -2.16 -1.63 3.51
C ALA A 10 -3.41 -2.45 3.13
N ASN A 11 -4.29 -1.91 2.29
CA ASN A 11 -5.48 -2.58 1.76
C ASN A 11 -5.27 -3.19 0.36
N GLY A 12 -4.03 -3.28 -0.13
CA GLY A 12 -3.71 -3.89 -1.43
C GLY A 12 -4.12 -3.08 -2.66
N VAL A 13 -4.43 -1.80 -2.50
CA VAL A 13 -4.79 -0.88 -3.59
C VAL A 13 -3.55 -0.08 -4.00
N PHE A 14 -2.89 -0.51 -5.07
CA PHE A 14 -1.60 0.08 -5.49
C PHE A 14 -1.71 1.08 -6.65
N SER A 15 -2.77 1.01 -7.44
CA SER A 15 -2.99 1.95 -8.54
C SER A 15 -3.54 3.29 -8.04
N SER A 16 -3.07 4.38 -8.62
CA SER A 16 -3.54 5.73 -8.38
C SER A 16 -4.99 5.92 -8.86
N ARG A 17 -5.38 5.31 -9.99
CA ARG A 17 -6.76 5.33 -10.50
C ARG A 17 -7.71 4.59 -9.55
N ARG A 18 -7.30 3.43 -9.05
CA ARG A 18 -8.08 2.67 -8.06
C ARG A 18 -8.14 3.40 -6.72
N THR A 19 -7.06 4.06 -6.32
CA THR A 19 -7.00 4.89 -5.11
C THR A 19 -7.97 6.07 -5.21
N GLU A 20 -7.96 6.81 -6.32
CA GLU A 20 -8.92 7.88 -6.62
C GLU A 20 -10.36 7.35 -6.50
N ARG A 21 -10.68 6.27 -7.21
CA ARG A 21 -12.02 5.65 -7.17
C ARG A 21 -12.43 5.20 -5.77
N ALA A 22 -11.48 4.64 -5.02
CA ALA A 22 -11.72 4.19 -3.65
C ALA A 22 -12.09 5.37 -2.74
N THR A 23 -11.55 6.58 -2.97
CA THR A 23 -11.98 7.76 -2.20
C THR A 23 -13.47 8.05 -2.35
N TYR A 24 -14.09 7.68 -3.48
CA TYR A 24 -15.54 7.80 -3.69
C TYR A 24 -16.34 6.60 -3.17
N ARG A 25 -15.81 5.38 -3.19
CA ARG A 25 -16.61 4.16 -2.97
C ARG A 25 -16.40 3.52 -1.61
N ASP A 26 -15.19 3.64 -1.06
CA ASP A 26 -14.80 3.00 0.19
C ASP A 26 -14.86 4.02 1.34
N ILE A 27 -15.60 3.70 2.40
CA ILE A 27 -15.82 4.60 3.54
C ILE A 27 -14.51 4.86 4.29
N GLY A 28 -13.66 3.85 4.47
CA GLY A 28 -12.37 4.00 5.15
C GLY A 28 -11.44 4.90 4.35
N MET A 29 -11.35 4.67 3.04
CA MET A 29 -10.56 5.49 2.13
C MET A 29 -11.05 6.94 2.08
N ARG A 30 -12.37 7.15 2.01
CA ARG A 30 -12.99 8.48 2.06
C ARG A 30 -12.71 9.19 3.38
N PHE A 31 -12.77 8.47 4.51
CA PHE A 31 -12.47 9.02 5.83
C PHE A 31 -11.00 9.45 5.92
N VAL A 32 -10.06 8.59 5.51
CA VAL A 32 -8.62 8.91 5.50
C VAL A 32 -8.31 10.08 4.55
N ALA A 33 -9.04 10.19 3.44
CA ALA A 33 -8.94 11.31 2.52
C ALA A 33 -9.60 12.60 3.04
N ALA A 34 -10.22 12.60 4.22
CA ALA A 34 -11.03 13.72 4.74
C ALA A 34 -12.11 14.18 3.75
N ASN A 35 -12.74 13.22 3.07
CA ASN A 35 -13.74 13.44 2.01
C ASN A 35 -13.22 14.26 0.81
N LEU A 36 -11.91 14.31 0.61
CA LEU A 36 -11.29 14.81 -0.62
C LEU A 36 -11.14 13.68 -1.64
N HIS A 37 -11.16 14.05 -2.91
CA HIS A 37 -11.05 13.12 -4.04
C HIS A 37 -9.96 13.57 -5.01
N PRO A 38 -8.68 13.50 -4.62
CA PRO A 38 -7.59 13.90 -5.50
C PRO A 38 -7.54 12.96 -6.70
N ASP A 39 -7.35 13.55 -7.87
CA ASP A 39 -7.21 12.80 -9.11
C ASP A 39 -5.98 11.87 -9.08
N HIS A 40 -6.04 10.82 -9.90
CA HIS A 40 -4.96 9.84 -10.01
C HIS A 40 -3.62 10.46 -10.42
N ASP A 41 -3.61 11.52 -11.22
CA ASP A 41 -2.39 12.21 -11.64
C ASP A 41 -1.71 12.91 -10.45
N THR A 42 -2.49 13.54 -9.58
CA THR A 42 -2.06 14.17 -8.33
C THR A 42 -1.51 13.11 -7.38
N ILE A 43 -2.19 11.97 -7.26
CA ILE A 43 -1.75 10.85 -6.43
C ILE A 43 -0.41 10.30 -6.95
N ALA A 44 -0.31 10.02 -8.25
CA ALA A 44 0.89 9.48 -8.87
C ALA A 44 2.07 10.46 -8.80
N THR A 45 1.82 11.75 -9.06
CA THR A 45 2.83 12.82 -8.97
C THR A 45 3.33 12.97 -7.53
N PHE A 46 2.42 12.99 -6.55
CA PHE A 46 2.80 13.02 -5.14
C PHE A 46 3.66 11.82 -4.76
N ARG A 47 3.27 10.61 -5.19
CA ARG A 47 4.01 9.38 -4.92
C ARG A 47 5.44 9.45 -5.47
N ARG A 48 5.59 9.81 -6.75
CA ARG A 48 6.90 9.89 -7.42
C ARG A 48 7.80 10.95 -6.78
N GLY A 49 7.25 12.14 -6.51
CA GLY A 49 7.99 13.24 -5.90
C GLY A 49 8.41 12.98 -4.45
N ASN A 50 7.71 12.09 -3.73
CA ASN A 50 7.94 11.84 -2.30
C ASN A 50 8.29 10.38 -2.00
N ARG A 51 8.78 9.62 -2.99
CA ARG A 51 9.01 8.16 -2.85
C ARG A 51 9.79 7.79 -1.58
N VAL A 52 10.95 8.41 -1.37
CA VAL A 52 11.81 8.13 -0.21
C VAL A 52 11.10 8.41 1.11
N ALA A 53 10.35 9.52 1.19
CA ALA A 53 9.61 9.89 2.39
C ALA A 53 8.44 8.92 2.66
N ILE A 54 7.77 8.45 1.62
CA ILE A 54 6.68 7.46 1.73
C ILE A 54 7.23 6.12 2.21
N GLU A 55 8.34 5.64 1.66
CA GLU A 55 8.97 4.38 2.08
C GLU A 55 9.39 4.44 3.56
N ALA A 56 10.02 5.55 3.98
CA ALA A 56 10.39 5.77 5.37
C ALA A 56 9.18 5.84 6.31
N ALA A 57 8.13 6.56 5.92
CA ALA A 57 6.90 6.64 6.71
C ALA A 57 6.20 5.28 6.82
N PHE A 58 6.19 4.50 5.74
CA PHE A 58 5.57 3.18 5.75
C PHE A 58 6.34 2.21 6.67
N MET A 59 7.68 2.25 6.64
CA MET A 59 8.52 1.53 7.60
C MET A 59 8.15 1.87 9.05
N HIS A 60 8.05 3.16 9.38
CA HIS A 60 7.69 3.59 10.74
C HIS A 60 6.29 3.14 11.16
N VAL A 61 5.31 3.15 10.23
CA VAL A 61 3.97 2.63 10.53
C VAL A 61 4.00 1.13 10.85
N LEU A 62 4.79 0.34 10.11
CA LEU A 62 4.93 -1.10 10.38
C LEU A 62 5.67 -1.38 11.69
N GLU A 63 6.69 -0.58 12.03
CA GLU A 63 7.40 -0.64 13.31
C GLU A 63 6.46 -0.34 14.48
N LEU A 64 5.68 0.73 14.37
CA LEU A 64 4.71 1.13 15.40
C LEU A 64 3.62 0.06 15.57
N ALA A 65 3.12 -0.50 14.46
CA ALA A 65 2.13 -1.57 14.49
C ALA A 65 2.66 -2.83 15.19
N ARG A 66 3.96 -3.12 15.09
CA ARG A 66 4.64 -4.18 15.83
C ARG A 66 4.72 -3.89 17.32
N GLU A 67 5.17 -2.69 17.67
CA GLU A 67 5.42 -2.29 19.05
C GLU A 67 4.13 -2.22 19.88
N THR A 68 3.04 -1.79 19.25
CA THR A 68 1.71 -1.72 19.86
C THR A 68 0.99 -3.06 19.92
N GLY A 69 1.56 -4.12 19.34
CA GLY A 69 0.95 -5.45 19.29
C GLY A 69 -0.31 -5.54 18.41
N LEU A 70 -0.65 -4.47 17.68
CA LEU A 70 -1.73 -4.44 16.69
C LEU A 70 -1.48 -5.44 15.55
N VAL A 71 -0.21 -5.75 15.32
CA VAL A 71 0.22 -6.64 14.25
C VAL A 71 1.29 -7.59 14.78
N ARG A 72 1.05 -8.91 14.73
CA ARG A 72 2.17 -9.87 14.75
C ARG A 72 2.84 -9.73 13.40
N LEU A 73 4.00 -9.09 13.32
CA LEU A 73 4.76 -8.95 12.06
C LEU A 73 5.21 -10.29 11.43
N GLY A 74 4.95 -11.44 12.07
CA GLY A 74 5.05 -12.77 11.46
C GLY A 74 3.74 -13.28 10.85
N THR A 75 2.66 -12.49 10.90
CA THR A 75 1.29 -12.84 10.48
C THR A 75 0.62 -11.62 9.87
N VAL A 76 1.37 -10.76 9.17
CA VAL A 76 0.74 -9.83 8.22
C VAL A 76 0.62 -10.59 6.93
N SER A 77 -0.54 -11.21 6.72
CA SER A 77 -0.95 -11.61 5.38
C SER A 77 -1.21 -10.34 4.57
N ILE A 78 -0.12 -9.71 4.10
CA ILE A 78 -0.16 -8.84 2.93
C ILE A 78 0.14 -9.78 1.76
N ASP A 79 -0.88 -10.52 1.32
CA ASP A 79 -0.88 -11.36 0.12
C ASP A 79 0.19 -12.50 0.09
N GLY A 80 -0.17 -13.68 0.61
CA GLY A 80 0.45 -14.97 0.26
C GLY A 80 1.84 -15.33 0.82
N THR A 81 2.65 -14.38 1.29
CA THR A 81 4.04 -14.71 1.69
C THR A 81 4.15 -14.97 3.19
N LYS A 82 4.06 -16.25 3.59
CA LYS A 82 4.28 -16.67 4.98
C LYS A 82 5.77 -16.54 5.34
N ILE A 83 6.09 -15.59 6.22
CA ILE A 83 7.38 -15.54 6.89
C ILE A 83 7.26 -16.44 8.12
N ASP A 84 7.91 -17.60 8.08
CA ASP A 84 7.80 -18.60 9.13
C ASP A 84 8.36 -18.07 10.45
N ALA A 85 7.51 -17.86 11.44
CA ALA A 85 7.87 -17.29 12.73
C ALA A 85 7.99 -18.40 13.78
N ASN A 86 9.17 -19.03 13.83
CA ASN A 86 9.53 -19.92 14.93
C ASN A 86 9.52 -19.14 16.27
N ALA A 87 8.64 -19.55 17.17
CA ALA A 87 8.36 -18.98 18.49
C ALA A 87 9.25 -19.59 19.59
N SER A 88 10.58 -19.61 19.43
CA SER A 88 11.48 -20.05 20.50
C SER A 88 12.11 -18.87 21.27
N LYS A 89 11.94 -18.92 22.59
CA LYS A 89 12.43 -17.96 23.60
C LYS A 89 13.95 -18.10 23.79
N TYR A 90 14.80 -17.32 23.11
CA TYR A 90 16.16 -17.06 23.63
C TYR A 90 16.63 -15.62 23.35
N ARG A 91 17.12 -14.99 24.41
CA ARG A 91 17.24 -13.54 24.62
C ARG A 91 18.51 -12.91 24.00
N SER A 92 19.27 -13.66 23.19
CA SER A 92 20.49 -13.21 22.51
C SER A 92 20.40 -13.16 20.97
N ILE A 93 19.28 -13.60 20.37
CA ILE A 93 19.06 -13.65 18.90
C ILE A 93 18.22 -12.43 18.41
N ARG A 94 18.05 -11.40 19.26
CA ARG A 94 17.06 -10.33 19.01
C ARG A 94 17.54 -9.19 18.13
N TYR A 95 18.83 -8.87 18.13
CA TYR A 95 19.33 -7.73 17.35
C TYR A 95 19.48 -8.09 15.88
N ASP A 96 20.18 -9.20 15.57
CA ASP A 96 20.39 -9.64 14.19
C ASP A 96 19.06 -9.96 13.49
N ARG A 97 18.15 -10.67 14.17
CA ARG A 97 16.81 -10.96 13.64
C ARG A 97 15.94 -9.71 13.45
N ALA A 98 16.12 -8.68 14.30
CA ALA A 98 15.42 -7.41 14.12
C ALA A 98 15.99 -6.61 12.93
N LYS A 99 17.30 -6.69 12.71
CA LYS A 99 17.98 -6.11 11.56
C LYS A 99 17.56 -6.80 10.26
N GLU A 100 17.62 -8.13 10.20
CA GLU A 100 17.15 -8.93 9.07
C GLU A 100 15.69 -8.63 8.73
N LEU A 101 14.82 -8.53 9.74
CA LEU A 101 13.41 -8.17 9.54
C LEU A 101 13.27 -6.77 8.96
N ARG A 102 14.04 -5.79 9.45
CA ARG A 102 14.02 -4.42 8.92
C ARG A 102 14.47 -4.38 7.46
N GLU A 103 15.54 -5.08 7.13
CA GLU A 103 16.05 -5.18 5.74
C GLU A 103 15.02 -5.84 4.82
N LYS A 104 14.35 -6.88 5.31
CA LYS A 104 13.26 -7.53 4.58
C LYS A 104 12.09 -6.57 4.34
N LEU A 105 11.62 -5.89 5.38
CA LEU A 105 10.53 -4.92 5.26
C LEU A 105 10.89 -3.77 4.30
N ALA A 106 12.13 -3.32 4.29
CA ALA A 106 12.58 -2.30 3.35
C ALA A 106 12.49 -2.80 1.90
N THR A 107 12.93 -4.03 1.65
CA THR A 107 12.81 -4.68 0.33
C THR A 107 11.35 -4.86 -0.08
N ASP A 108 10.50 -5.33 0.84
CA ASP A 108 9.08 -5.53 0.59
C ASP A 108 8.40 -4.19 0.25
N ILE A 109 8.66 -3.14 1.03
CA ILE A 109 8.13 -1.79 0.77
C ILE A 109 8.59 -1.27 -0.61
N ALA A 110 9.87 -1.43 -0.95
CA ALA A 110 10.38 -1.00 -2.25
C ALA A 110 9.67 -1.74 -3.40
N THR A 111 9.46 -3.04 -3.25
CA THR A 111 8.71 -3.88 -4.20
C THR A 111 7.27 -3.40 -4.36
N LEU A 112 6.60 -3.02 -3.25
CA LEU A 112 5.24 -2.47 -3.29
C LEU A 112 5.19 -1.12 -4.02
N MET A 113 6.20 -0.27 -3.84
CA MET A 113 6.29 1.01 -4.55
C MET A 113 6.51 0.82 -6.05
N GLU A 114 7.29 -0.19 -6.45
CA GLU A 114 7.44 -0.58 -7.85
C GLU A 114 6.14 -1.14 -8.43
N ARG A 115 5.43 -1.98 -7.67
CA ARG A 115 4.12 -2.50 -8.05
C ARG A 115 3.11 -1.36 -8.29
N ALA A 116 3.13 -0.33 -7.45
CA ALA A 116 2.27 0.84 -7.64
C ALA A 116 2.59 1.60 -8.93
N GLU A 117 3.86 1.74 -9.27
CA GLU A 117 4.28 2.37 -10.52
C GLU A 117 3.89 1.54 -11.75
N ALA A 118 4.11 0.22 -11.70
CA ALA A 118 3.72 -0.69 -12.77
C ALA A 118 2.19 -0.74 -12.96
N ALA A 119 1.42 -0.70 -11.87
CA ALA A 119 -0.04 -0.65 -11.92
C ALA A 119 -0.53 0.60 -12.66
N ASP A 120 0.07 1.76 -12.42
CA ASP A 120 -0.31 3.00 -13.11
C ASP A 120 0.06 2.99 -14.60
N ALA A 121 1.11 2.26 -15.00
CA ALA A 121 1.53 2.14 -16.40
C ALA A 121 0.66 1.15 -17.20
N THR A 122 0.06 0.16 -16.54
CA THR A 122 -0.63 -0.97 -17.20
C THR A 122 -2.14 -0.89 -17.12
N GLU A 123 -2.70 -0.08 -16.23
CA GLU A 123 -4.14 -0.04 -16.03
C GLU A 123 -4.85 0.73 -17.15
N THR A 124 -5.43 -0.02 -18.07
CA THR A 124 -6.43 0.45 -19.02
C THR A 124 -7.77 0.62 -18.31
N ASP A 125 -8.52 1.67 -18.63
CA ASP A 125 -9.78 1.98 -17.93
C ASP A 125 -10.86 0.89 -18.14
N HIS A 126 -10.97 -0.04 -17.19
CA HIS A 126 -11.97 -1.12 -17.20
C HIS A 126 -13.43 -0.66 -16.99
N GLN A 127 -13.69 0.64 -16.85
CA GLN A 127 -15.04 1.22 -16.83
C GLN A 127 -15.38 2.04 -18.08
N ALA A 128 -14.57 1.98 -19.13
CA ALA A 128 -15.05 2.35 -20.46
C ALA A 128 -16.38 1.61 -20.71
N LEU A 129 -17.38 2.32 -21.22
CA LEU A 129 -18.60 1.64 -21.66
C LEU A 129 -18.17 0.49 -22.58
N PRO A 130 -18.72 -0.72 -22.41
CA PRO A 130 -18.56 -1.77 -23.41
C PRO A 130 -18.82 -1.17 -24.78
N ASP A 131 -18.00 -1.50 -25.79
CA ASP A 131 -18.12 -0.91 -27.13
C ASP A 131 -19.56 -1.03 -27.68
N GLU A 132 -20.25 -2.10 -27.29
CA GLU A 132 -21.67 -2.40 -27.55
C GLU A 132 -22.62 -1.29 -27.04
N LEU A 133 -22.32 -0.69 -25.89
CA LEU A 133 -23.10 0.40 -25.29
C LEU A 133 -22.57 1.78 -25.67
N ALA A 134 -21.28 1.92 -26.00
CA ALA A 134 -20.70 3.17 -26.48
C ALA A 134 -21.22 3.58 -27.87
N ALA A 135 -21.60 2.60 -28.71
CA ALA A 135 -22.20 2.81 -30.03
C ALA A 135 -23.71 3.12 -29.99
N ALA A 136 -24.37 2.91 -28.84
CA ALA A 136 -25.80 3.20 -28.69
C ALA A 136 -26.03 4.72 -28.62
N ARG A 137 -26.43 5.31 -29.75
CA ARG A 137 -26.98 6.68 -29.78
C ARG A 137 -28.34 6.67 -29.08
N PHE A 138 -28.42 7.29 -27.90
CA PHE A 138 -29.68 7.76 -27.31
C PHE A 138 -30.12 9.07 -27.97
#